data_AF-U4L6U0-F1
#
_entry.id   AF-U4L6U0-F1
#
_cell.length_a   1.000
_cell.length_b   1.000
_cell.length_c   1.000
_cell.angle_alpha   90.00
_cell.angle_beta   90.00
_cell.angle_gamma   90.00
#
_symmetry.space_group_name_H-M   'P 1'
#
loop_
_entity.id
_entity.type
_entity.pdbx_description
1 polymer ?
#
loop_
_entity_poly.entity_id
_entity_poly.type
_entity_poly.pdbx_seq_one_letter_code
_entity_poly.pdbx_strand_id
1 'polypeptide(L)'
;MLTEIVLTLSLLLSTRAAVLDEKNYSFTISRYNPVIDQLDKILKKVTVADVLDSAQYQPLNYDKWMRDTPFFMKGWRWDQKDSADETNNDWQPQGVTTSWDAGYPSGAVQGNDNVLLVSWNDQRNKTGASSEPGKGVRVSFVRKGTADHIPANRGYIHALLVEPYMNGGDPDYRSLENVISGGLVWRKDYLYITDDKIGLRVFDLRHIYKVQNGNNAPVGNSGGEYWGSQYPYVIPQAYIYTKTLSEGTNFNPHPMSLDRNFTPPCLVIGESSSVNNNSTFVRWSLNDTTNLLATDSKGQSGASWAYKTNIYNAEGITFAQDNYFITTNDGDDIKGELYQWRPGTWANAYEGVFPPGVQAISYKPAGEELWVVGNIPGKRYVMALNASLRNTTFPADDTGNGTSTPPTVIEAPVERKMTSGAIAGATIAVLVTVAGVLAAILMFQRRRKRKSVAVVAEHYAEERVYSKPELAGVQRGDELWSQKELPAYRQQVMHEMPHATERYELGSGRDPVRELPTGMGKWN
;
A
#
# COMPACT_ATOMS: atom_id res chain seq x y z
N MET A 1 -55.51 -6.15 -8.43
CA MET A 1 -54.51 -6.82 -7.56
C MET A 1 -53.50 -7.60 -8.40
N LEU A 2 -52.77 -6.93 -9.32
CA LEU A 2 -51.71 -7.59 -10.10
C LEU A 2 -50.60 -6.61 -10.53
N THR A 3 -50.55 -5.44 -9.91
CA THR A 3 -49.61 -4.35 -10.24
C THR A 3 -48.68 -3.96 -9.09
N GLU A 4 -48.83 -4.58 -7.92
CA GLU A 4 -47.98 -4.30 -6.74
C GLU A 4 -46.91 -5.38 -6.45
N ILE A 5 -46.85 -6.45 -7.25
CA ILE A 5 -45.86 -7.53 -7.02
C ILE A 5 -44.55 -7.30 -7.81
N VAL A 6 -44.52 -6.36 -8.75
CA VAL A 6 -43.32 -6.11 -9.59
C VAL A 6 -42.37 -5.07 -8.96
N LEU A 7 -42.84 -4.21 -8.05
CA LEU A 7 -41.99 -3.15 -7.47
C LEU A 7 -41.17 -3.59 -6.24
N THR A 8 -41.56 -4.66 -5.54
CA THR A 8 -40.84 -5.16 -4.36
C THR A 8 -39.74 -6.16 -4.70
N LEU A 9 -39.63 -6.61 -5.95
CA LEU A 9 -38.55 -7.51 -6.40
C LEU A 9 -37.31 -6.76 -6.94
N SER A 10 -37.39 -5.45 -7.15
CA SER A 10 -36.27 -4.65 -7.66
C SER A 10 -35.35 -4.08 -6.56
N LEU A 11 -35.73 -4.23 -5.28
CA LEU A 11 -34.93 -3.76 -4.14
C LEU A 11 -34.07 -4.85 -3.48
N LEU A 12 -34.06 -6.07 -4.04
CA LEU A 12 -33.20 -7.19 -3.64
C LEU A 12 -31.99 -7.38 -4.57
N LEU A 13 -31.78 -6.51 -5.57
CA LEU A 13 -30.64 -6.59 -6.47
C LEU A 13 -29.48 -5.70 -6.00
N SER A 14 -28.61 -6.28 -5.18
CA SER A 14 -27.16 -6.30 -5.43
C SER A 14 -26.50 -7.17 -4.35
N THR A 15 -26.77 -8.47 -4.36
CA THR A 15 -26.19 -9.43 -3.41
C THR A 15 -24.81 -9.94 -3.84
N ARG A 16 -24.06 -9.22 -4.70
CA ARG A 16 -22.69 -9.57 -5.16
C ARG A 16 -21.91 -8.31 -5.56
N ALA A 17 -20.57 -8.41 -5.61
CA ALA A 17 -19.73 -7.44 -6.31
C ALA A 17 -20.25 -7.23 -7.74
N ALA A 18 -20.38 -5.97 -8.18
CA ALA A 18 -20.96 -5.64 -9.48
C ALA A 18 -19.90 -5.81 -10.58
N VAL A 19 -20.23 -6.64 -11.58
CA VAL A 19 -19.46 -6.70 -12.83
C VAL A 19 -19.65 -5.37 -13.56
N LEU A 20 -18.54 -4.72 -13.93
CA LEU A 20 -18.54 -3.51 -14.74
C LEU A 20 -18.20 -3.86 -16.19
N ASP A 21 -18.54 -2.97 -17.13
CA ASP A 21 -18.12 -3.12 -18.52
C ASP A 21 -16.63 -2.79 -18.65
N GLU A 22 -15.79 -3.82 -18.89
CA GLU A 22 -14.35 -3.66 -19.05
C GLU A 22 -13.96 -2.70 -20.18
N LYS A 23 -14.82 -2.51 -21.19
CA LYS A 23 -14.54 -1.60 -22.33
C LYS A 23 -14.47 -0.14 -21.92
N ASN A 24 -15.01 0.20 -20.75
CA ASN A 24 -14.93 1.55 -20.19
C ASN A 24 -13.55 1.91 -19.63
N TYR A 25 -12.67 0.91 -19.50
CA TYR A 25 -11.37 1.05 -18.87
C TYR A 25 -10.27 0.73 -19.89
N SER A 26 -9.60 1.76 -20.37
CA SER A 26 -8.44 1.59 -21.24
C SER A 26 -7.34 2.58 -20.91
N PHE A 27 -6.12 2.23 -21.33
CA PHE A 27 -4.96 3.11 -21.32
C PHE A 27 -4.42 3.29 -22.73
N THR A 28 -3.76 4.41 -22.99
CA THR A 28 -2.97 4.62 -24.20
C THR A 28 -1.51 4.80 -23.83
N ILE A 29 -0.62 4.00 -24.42
CA ILE A 29 0.82 4.08 -24.17
C ILE A 29 1.46 5.25 -24.95
N SER A 30 2.40 5.95 -24.31
CA SER A 30 3.30 6.87 -25.00
C SER A 30 4.33 6.14 -25.86
N ARG A 31 5.05 6.89 -26.70
CA ARG A 31 6.34 6.40 -27.22
C ARG A 31 7.36 6.27 -26.08
N TYR A 32 8.39 5.46 -26.29
CA TYR A 32 9.55 5.44 -25.40
C TYR A 32 10.18 6.83 -25.34
N ASN A 33 10.58 7.27 -24.15
CA ASN A 33 11.17 8.60 -23.97
C ASN A 33 12.56 8.66 -24.64
N PRO A 34 12.73 9.42 -25.74
CA PRO A 34 13.98 9.42 -26.51
C PRO A 34 15.12 10.17 -25.79
N VAL A 35 14.84 10.91 -24.71
CA VAL A 35 15.88 11.58 -23.91
C VAL A 35 16.75 10.56 -23.18
N ILE A 36 16.23 9.36 -22.90
CA ILE A 36 17.00 8.27 -22.28
C ILE A 36 18.22 7.92 -23.13
N ASP A 37 18.09 7.85 -24.46
CA ASP A 37 19.21 7.57 -25.37
C ASP A 37 20.29 8.66 -25.34
N GLN A 38 19.94 9.89 -24.97
CA GLN A 38 20.88 11.00 -24.83
C GLN A 38 21.55 10.97 -23.45
N LEU A 39 20.79 10.69 -22.38
CA LEU A 39 21.32 10.50 -21.03
C LEU A 39 22.31 9.32 -20.97
N ASP A 40 22.03 8.24 -21.71
CA ASP A 40 22.91 7.07 -21.86
C ASP A 40 24.31 7.40 -22.36
N LYS A 41 24.47 8.49 -23.12
CA LYS A 41 25.76 8.90 -23.69
C LYS A 41 26.63 9.65 -22.69
N ILE A 42 26.04 10.18 -21.63
CA ILE A 42 26.71 11.10 -20.69
C ILE A 42 26.70 10.60 -19.24
N LEU A 43 25.74 9.76 -18.87
CA LEU A 43 25.61 9.23 -17.51
C LEU A 43 26.10 7.79 -17.40
N LYS A 44 26.68 7.48 -16.24
CA LYS A 44 27.07 6.11 -15.91
C LYS A 44 25.84 5.27 -15.57
N LYS A 45 25.54 4.29 -16.42
CA LYS A 45 24.56 3.24 -16.11
C LYS A 45 25.10 2.24 -15.10
N VAL A 46 24.21 1.78 -14.23
CA VAL A 46 24.43 0.68 -13.27
C VAL A 46 23.25 -0.29 -13.31
N THR A 47 23.47 -1.50 -12.79
CA THR A 47 22.44 -2.55 -12.73
C THR A 47 21.66 -2.49 -11.41
N VAL A 48 20.52 -3.20 -11.34
CA VAL A 48 19.80 -3.40 -10.07
C VAL A 48 20.69 -4.06 -9.00
N ALA A 49 21.58 -4.97 -9.40
CA ALA A 49 22.50 -5.62 -8.48
C ALA A 49 23.53 -4.65 -7.92
N ASP A 50 24.09 -3.76 -8.76
CA ASP A 50 25.00 -2.70 -8.30
C ASP A 50 24.33 -1.78 -7.26
N VAL A 51 23.06 -1.43 -7.50
CA VAL A 51 22.26 -0.63 -6.55
C VAL A 51 22.11 -1.39 -5.23
N LEU A 52 21.67 -2.65 -5.27
CA LEU A 52 21.52 -3.49 -4.07
C LEU A 52 22.86 -3.66 -3.33
N ASP A 53 23.96 -3.86 -4.03
CA ASP A 53 25.28 -4.04 -3.42
C ASP A 53 25.82 -2.76 -2.78
N SER A 54 25.34 -1.60 -3.24
CA SER A 54 25.61 -0.30 -2.64
C SER A 54 24.69 0.08 -1.46
N ALA A 55 23.82 -0.83 -1.01
CA ALA A 55 22.99 -0.63 0.18
C ALA A 55 23.81 -0.10 1.36
N GLN A 56 23.27 0.93 2.02
CA GLN A 56 23.99 1.67 3.08
C GLN A 56 23.15 1.87 4.36
N TYR A 57 21.83 1.71 4.27
CA TYR A 57 20.93 1.90 5.41
C TYR A 57 20.76 0.61 6.20
N GLN A 58 20.60 0.75 7.51
CA GLN A 58 20.42 -0.33 8.46
C GLN A 58 18.94 -0.47 8.85
N PRO A 59 18.24 -1.54 8.44
CA PRO A 59 16.91 -1.81 8.96
C PRO A 59 16.99 -2.16 10.44
N LEU A 60 15.96 -1.76 11.17
CA LEU A 60 15.73 -2.12 12.56
C LEU A 60 14.96 -3.43 12.64
N ASN A 61 15.14 -4.16 13.73
CA ASN A 61 14.35 -5.35 14.01
C ASN A 61 12.87 -4.98 14.17
N TYR A 62 12.01 -5.96 13.90
CA TYR A 62 10.59 -5.83 14.18
C TYR A 62 10.33 -5.75 15.69
N ASP A 63 9.29 -5.02 16.06
CA ASP A 63 8.87 -4.86 17.46
C ASP A 63 7.84 -5.93 17.88
N LYS A 64 7.53 -5.94 19.19
CA LYS A 64 6.47 -6.81 19.74
C LYS A 64 5.12 -6.61 19.04
N TRP A 65 4.72 -5.37 18.79
CA TRP A 65 3.43 -5.09 18.13
C TRP A 65 3.34 -5.61 16.69
N MET A 66 4.48 -5.75 16.00
CA MET A 66 4.53 -6.41 14.70
C MET A 66 4.38 -7.92 14.87
N ARG A 67 5.11 -8.53 15.82
CA ARG A 67 4.97 -9.97 16.12
C ARG A 67 3.57 -10.38 16.54
N ASP A 68 2.88 -9.50 17.26
CA ASP A 68 1.50 -9.74 17.71
C ASP A 68 0.47 -9.59 16.57
N THR A 69 0.89 -9.17 15.37
CA THR A 69 0.02 -9.13 14.18
C THR A 69 -0.36 -10.56 13.79
N PRO A 70 -1.65 -10.87 13.59
CA PRO A 70 -2.08 -12.20 13.16
C PRO A 70 -1.32 -12.67 11.91
N PHE A 71 -0.88 -13.94 11.94
CA PHE A 71 -0.11 -14.58 10.86
C PHE A 71 1.26 -13.98 10.55
N PHE A 72 1.79 -13.11 11.41
CA PHE A 72 3.13 -12.56 11.26
C PHE A 72 4.18 -13.68 11.09
N MET A 73 5.01 -13.54 10.06
CA MET A 73 6.14 -14.45 9.82
C MET A 73 7.46 -13.79 10.17
N LYS A 74 7.67 -12.57 9.66
CA LYS A 74 8.91 -11.81 9.77
C LYS A 74 8.68 -10.39 9.29
N GLY A 75 9.62 -9.49 9.59
CA GLY A 75 9.55 -8.11 9.14
C GLY A 75 10.73 -7.31 9.62
N TRP A 76 10.63 -5.99 9.48
CA TRP A 76 11.63 -5.03 9.92
C TRP A 76 11.04 -3.62 9.91
N ARG A 77 11.74 -2.69 10.54
CA ARG A 77 11.43 -1.25 10.53
C ARG A 77 12.55 -0.45 9.87
N TRP A 78 12.26 0.77 9.44
CA TRP A 78 13.20 1.57 8.67
C TRP A 78 14.31 2.15 9.53
N ASP A 79 15.42 2.54 8.88
CA ASP A 79 16.58 3.11 9.59
C ASP A 79 16.18 4.44 10.25
N GLN A 80 16.61 4.65 11.49
CA GLN A 80 16.40 5.90 12.22
C GLN A 80 17.48 6.95 11.96
N LYS A 81 18.59 6.59 11.29
CA LYS A 81 19.64 7.55 10.89
C LYS A 81 19.14 8.58 9.90
N ASP A 82 18.18 8.21 9.05
CA ASP A 82 17.45 9.16 8.21
C ASP A 82 16.05 9.35 8.80
N SER A 83 15.79 10.54 9.37
CA SER A 83 14.48 10.84 9.93
C SER A 83 13.38 10.80 8.87
N ALA A 84 13.70 11.03 7.59
CA ALA A 84 12.74 10.88 6.49
C ALA A 84 12.23 9.43 6.35
N ASP A 85 13.04 8.45 6.73
CA ASP A 85 12.71 7.04 6.58
C ASP A 85 11.82 6.54 7.71
N GLU A 86 12.01 7.00 8.95
CA GLU A 86 11.25 6.51 10.09
C GLU A 86 10.32 7.54 10.75
N THR A 87 10.77 8.76 11.05
CA THR A 87 10.09 9.63 12.04
C THR A 87 9.43 10.89 11.50
N ASN A 88 9.87 11.43 10.36
CA ASN A 88 9.34 12.67 9.78
C ASN A 88 8.12 12.39 8.88
N ASN A 89 7.39 13.44 8.48
CA ASN A 89 6.17 13.31 7.66
C ASN A 89 6.37 13.52 6.15
N ASP A 90 7.58 13.79 5.68
CA ASP A 90 7.87 14.11 4.28
C ASP A 90 7.65 12.88 3.40
N TRP A 91 8.18 11.72 3.77
CA TRP A 91 8.12 10.52 2.93
C TRP A 91 7.25 9.46 3.58
N GLN A 92 6.26 8.96 2.85
CA GLN A 92 5.47 7.81 3.28
C GLN A 92 5.64 6.65 2.30
N PRO A 93 5.88 5.42 2.79
CA PRO A 93 5.90 4.25 1.93
C PRO A 93 4.45 3.92 1.52
N GLN A 94 4.27 3.43 0.30
CA GLN A 94 2.94 3.27 -0.30
C GLN A 94 2.82 1.97 -1.07
N GLY A 95 3.78 1.66 -1.96
CA GLY A 95 3.79 0.44 -2.76
C GLY A 95 4.85 -0.57 -2.30
N VAL A 96 4.60 -1.86 -2.52
CA VAL A 96 5.58 -2.95 -2.29
C VAL A 96 5.50 -3.98 -3.40
N THR A 97 6.65 -4.47 -3.87
CA THR A 97 6.77 -5.56 -4.84
C THR A 97 7.96 -6.44 -4.52
N THR A 98 7.93 -7.69 -4.98
CA THR A 98 8.99 -8.67 -4.72
C THR A 98 9.73 -8.99 -6.02
N SER A 99 10.98 -9.44 -5.92
CA SER A 99 11.74 -10.01 -7.05
C SER A 99 11.04 -11.19 -7.75
N TRP A 100 10.05 -11.81 -7.12
CA TRP A 100 9.20 -12.81 -7.78
C TRP A 100 8.26 -12.18 -8.82
N ASP A 101 7.84 -10.93 -8.64
CA ASP A 101 7.05 -10.19 -9.65
C ASP A 101 7.90 -9.94 -10.90
N ALA A 102 9.19 -9.69 -10.68
CA ALA A 102 10.15 -9.41 -11.74
C ALA A 102 10.43 -10.63 -12.65
N GLY A 103 10.00 -11.82 -12.23
CA GLY A 103 10.19 -13.05 -12.98
C GLY A 103 11.59 -13.64 -12.84
N TYR A 104 12.23 -13.46 -11.67
CA TYR A 104 13.38 -14.25 -11.24
C TYR A 104 12.89 -15.56 -10.60
N PRO A 105 13.13 -16.73 -11.22
CA PRO A 105 12.58 -18.01 -10.74
C PRO A 105 12.99 -18.40 -9.32
N SER A 106 14.18 -17.98 -8.88
CA SER A 106 14.66 -18.19 -7.50
C SER A 106 14.33 -17.03 -6.55
N GLY A 107 13.77 -15.93 -7.05
CA GLY A 107 13.69 -14.66 -6.32
C GLY A 107 15.05 -14.02 -6.03
N ALA A 108 16.14 -14.55 -6.62
CA ALA A 108 17.47 -14.01 -6.46
C ALA A 108 17.83 -13.09 -7.63
N VAL A 109 18.40 -11.94 -7.32
CA VAL A 109 18.82 -10.91 -8.27
C VAL A 109 20.35 -10.85 -8.21
N GLN A 110 21.00 -11.62 -9.10
CA GLN A 110 22.47 -11.69 -9.21
C GLN A 110 23.17 -11.88 -7.84
N GLY A 111 22.71 -12.87 -7.06
CA GLY A 111 23.26 -13.19 -5.73
C GLY A 111 22.59 -12.48 -4.55
N ASN A 112 21.64 -11.57 -4.81
CA ASN A 112 20.81 -10.96 -3.78
C ASN A 112 19.47 -11.71 -3.65
N ASP A 113 19.28 -12.43 -2.54
CA ASP A 113 18.05 -13.18 -2.28
C ASP A 113 16.96 -12.32 -1.63
N ASN A 114 15.69 -12.68 -1.87
CA ASN A 114 14.51 -12.09 -1.24
C ASN A 114 14.45 -10.56 -1.38
N VAL A 115 14.77 -10.06 -2.58
CA VAL A 115 14.74 -8.62 -2.87
C VAL A 115 13.30 -8.11 -2.86
N LEU A 116 13.10 -6.99 -2.17
CA LEU A 116 11.85 -6.22 -2.12
C LEU A 116 12.14 -4.82 -2.64
N LEU A 117 11.17 -4.25 -3.36
CA LEU A 117 11.16 -2.83 -3.69
C LEU A 117 9.98 -2.18 -3.00
N VAL A 118 10.20 -1.00 -2.41
CA VAL A 118 9.15 -0.21 -1.74
C VAL A 118 9.15 1.20 -2.31
N SER A 119 8.00 1.68 -2.77
CA SER A 119 7.85 3.05 -3.27
C SER A 119 7.40 3.98 -2.15
N TRP A 120 7.84 5.23 -2.24
CA TRP A 120 7.50 6.27 -1.29
C TRP A 120 7.06 7.52 -2.02
N ASN A 121 6.02 8.15 -1.50
CA ASN A 121 5.56 9.44 -1.98
C ASN A 121 6.00 10.54 -1.01
N ASP A 122 6.51 11.63 -1.57
CA ASP A 122 6.62 12.87 -0.82
C ASP A 122 5.21 13.39 -0.51
N GLN A 123 4.87 13.62 0.76
CA GLN A 123 3.53 14.05 1.18
C GLN A 123 3.20 15.46 0.72
N ARG A 124 4.19 16.29 0.37
CA ARG A 124 3.96 17.59 -0.28
C ARG A 124 3.31 17.44 -1.66
N ASN A 125 3.45 16.28 -2.31
CA ASN A 125 2.77 15.99 -3.59
C ASN A 125 1.26 15.78 -3.43
N LYS A 126 0.75 15.48 -2.23
CA LYS A 126 -0.66 15.13 -1.99
C LYS A 126 -1.61 16.34 -1.93
N THR A 127 -1.32 17.43 -2.64
CA THR A 127 -2.08 18.70 -2.76
C THR A 127 -1.82 19.73 -1.65
N GLY A 128 -1.39 20.95 -2.04
CA GLY A 128 -1.57 22.26 -1.37
C GLY A 128 -1.20 22.46 0.11
N ALA A 129 -0.91 21.39 0.84
CA ALA A 129 -0.63 21.37 2.28
C ALA A 129 0.78 21.87 2.60
N SER A 130 1.57 22.15 1.56
CA SER A 130 2.90 22.73 1.67
C SER A 130 3.05 23.87 0.68
N SER A 131 3.69 24.94 1.15
CA SER A 131 4.24 26.00 0.30
C SER A 131 5.48 25.54 -0.48
N GLU A 132 6.05 24.39 -0.13
CA GLU A 132 7.24 23.83 -0.77
C GLU A 132 6.85 22.86 -1.88
N PRO A 133 7.59 22.86 -3.02
CA PRO A 133 7.41 21.83 -4.04
C PRO A 133 7.76 20.45 -3.46
N GLY A 134 7.00 19.43 -3.88
CA GLY A 134 7.30 18.06 -3.47
C GLY A 134 8.56 17.51 -4.13
N LYS A 135 9.28 16.64 -3.41
CA LYS A 135 10.57 16.09 -3.84
C LYS A 135 10.45 14.86 -4.74
N GLY A 136 9.23 14.38 -5.01
CA GLY A 136 8.96 13.35 -5.99
C GLY A 136 8.53 12.00 -5.42
N VAL A 137 8.88 10.93 -6.14
CA VAL A 137 8.65 9.53 -5.75
C VAL A 137 10.02 8.84 -5.71
N ARG A 138 10.33 8.13 -4.64
CA ARG A 138 11.56 7.33 -4.51
C ARG A 138 11.23 5.86 -4.31
N VAL A 139 12.20 5.00 -4.58
CA VAL A 139 12.08 3.55 -4.41
C VAL A 139 13.25 3.03 -3.59
N SER A 140 12.96 2.30 -2.54
CA SER A 140 13.95 1.57 -1.76
C SER A 140 14.20 0.20 -2.39
N PHE A 141 15.46 -0.12 -2.66
CA PHE A 141 15.94 -1.44 -3.04
C PHE A 141 16.41 -2.15 -1.78
N VAL A 142 15.65 -3.14 -1.32
CA VAL A 142 15.89 -3.83 -0.05
C VAL A 142 16.49 -5.20 -0.32
N ARG A 143 17.63 -5.47 0.32
CA ARG A 143 18.25 -6.79 0.38
C ARG A 143 17.64 -7.57 1.54
N LYS A 144 17.13 -8.77 1.25
CA LYS A 144 16.52 -9.68 2.23
C LYS A 144 15.30 -9.11 2.95
N GLY A 145 14.22 -9.88 2.99
CA GLY A 145 12.99 -9.50 3.71
C GLY A 145 13.07 -9.56 5.26
N THR A 146 14.24 -9.75 5.86
CA THR A 146 14.37 -9.78 7.33
C THR A 146 15.57 -8.97 7.77
N ALA A 147 15.49 -8.32 8.93
CA ALA A 147 16.64 -7.71 9.57
C ALA A 147 17.69 -8.76 10.03
N ASP A 148 17.25 -10.01 10.22
CA ASP A 148 18.12 -11.11 10.62
C ASP A 148 19.15 -11.43 9.54
N HIS A 149 20.43 -11.48 9.92
CA HIS A 149 21.54 -11.80 9.01
C HIS A 149 21.69 -10.86 7.79
N ILE A 150 21.16 -9.63 7.86
CA ILE A 150 21.61 -8.52 7.02
C ILE A 150 22.96 -8.04 7.59
N PRO A 151 24.05 -8.02 6.80
CA PRO A 151 25.30 -7.38 7.24
C PRO A 151 25.03 -5.93 7.65
N ALA A 152 25.50 -5.53 8.83
CA ALA A 152 25.28 -4.19 9.36
C ALA A 152 25.62 -3.10 8.32
N ASN A 153 24.73 -2.11 8.15
CA ASN A 153 24.79 -1.01 7.19
C ASN A 153 24.67 -1.42 5.70
N ARG A 154 23.95 -2.49 5.36
CA ARG A 154 23.73 -2.92 3.96
C ARG A 154 22.33 -3.46 3.68
N GLY A 155 21.29 -2.96 4.34
CA GLY A 155 19.93 -3.48 4.17
C GLY A 155 19.19 -2.89 2.97
N TYR A 156 19.26 -1.58 2.76
CA TYR A 156 18.62 -0.95 1.61
C TYR A 156 19.33 0.32 1.11
N ILE A 157 18.90 0.80 -0.06
CA ILE A 157 19.24 2.10 -0.63
C ILE A 157 18.06 2.68 -1.41
N HIS A 158 17.98 4.00 -1.49
CA HIS A 158 16.95 4.70 -2.23
C HIS A 158 17.44 5.15 -3.60
N ALA A 159 16.57 5.08 -4.61
CA ALA A 159 16.74 5.73 -5.89
C ALA A 159 15.54 6.65 -6.16
N LEU A 160 15.78 7.81 -6.77
CA LEU A 160 14.73 8.75 -7.15
C LEU A 160 14.15 8.39 -8.53
N LEU A 161 12.84 8.40 -8.65
CA LEU A 161 12.18 8.29 -9.95
C LEU A 161 12.11 9.68 -10.58
N VAL A 162 12.53 9.80 -11.84
CA VAL A 162 12.66 11.11 -12.53
C VAL A 162 11.98 11.10 -13.90
N GLU A 163 11.56 12.28 -14.35
CA GLU A 163 11.05 12.53 -15.68
C GLU A 163 12.14 13.15 -16.58
N PRO A 164 12.64 12.42 -17.59
CA PRO A 164 13.61 12.96 -18.55
C PRO A 164 12.96 13.96 -19.52
N TYR A 165 13.67 15.04 -19.83
CA TYR A 165 13.27 16.06 -20.80
C TYR A 165 14.49 16.70 -21.49
N MET A 166 14.26 17.43 -22.58
CA MET A 166 15.31 18.26 -23.21
C MET A 166 15.25 19.68 -22.65
N ASN A 167 16.36 20.16 -22.10
CA ASN A 167 16.55 21.50 -21.59
C ASN A 167 17.39 22.33 -22.57
N GLY A 168 16.76 23.17 -23.38
CA GLY A 168 17.49 24.02 -24.35
C GLY A 168 18.31 23.26 -25.40
N GLY A 169 18.04 21.97 -25.60
CA GLY A 169 18.81 21.09 -26.50
C GLY A 169 19.71 20.09 -25.79
N ASP A 170 19.93 20.26 -24.48
CA ASP A 170 20.70 19.32 -23.66
C ASP A 170 19.76 18.33 -22.94
N PRO A 171 20.16 17.05 -22.79
CA PRO A 171 19.36 16.08 -22.06
C PRO A 171 19.39 16.36 -20.55
N ASP A 172 18.22 16.33 -19.91
CA ASP A 172 18.06 16.59 -18.48
C ASP A 172 16.94 15.74 -17.87
N TYR A 173 16.73 15.84 -16.56
CA TYR A 173 15.63 15.20 -15.86
C TYR A 173 15.19 16.01 -14.64
N ARG A 174 13.94 15.82 -14.23
CA ARG A 174 13.35 16.49 -13.04
C ARG A 174 12.61 15.50 -12.15
N SER A 175 12.36 15.89 -10.90
CA SER A 175 11.51 15.11 -9.99
C SER A 175 10.08 14.98 -10.51
N LEU A 176 9.41 13.90 -10.11
CA LEU A 176 7.98 13.70 -10.39
C LEU A 176 7.11 14.59 -9.49
N GLU A 177 6.65 15.72 -10.00
CA GLU A 177 5.77 16.60 -9.23
C GLU A 177 4.33 16.09 -9.20
N ASN A 178 3.65 16.26 -8.06
CA ASN A 178 2.21 16.02 -7.92
C ASN A 178 1.74 14.58 -8.21
N VAL A 179 2.65 13.60 -8.12
CA VAL A 179 2.36 12.17 -8.29
C VAL A 179 1.99 11.57 -6.93
N ILE A 180 0.81 10.93 -6.89
CA ILE A 180 0.38 10.08 -5.78
C ILE A 180 0.28 8.66 -6.33
N SER A 181 1.13 7.78 -5.81
CA SER A 181 1.23 6.37 -6.21
C SER A 181 0.95 5.46 -5.01
N GLY A 182 -0.11 4.66 -5.07
CA GLY A 182 -0.35 3.54 -4.13
C GLY A 182 0.21 2.20 -4.59
N GLY A 183 0.60 2.10 -5.86
CA GLY A 183 0.85 0.83 -6.54
C GLY A 183 2.27 0.74 -7.05
N LEU A 184 2.87 -0.45 -6.92
CA LEU A 184 4.22 -0.73 -7.38
C LEU A 184 4.30 -2.14 -7.93
N VAL A 185 4.76 -2.30 -9.16
CA VAL A 185 5.06 -3.62 -9.73
C VAL A 185 6.41 -3.59 -10.41
N TRP A 186 7.31 -4.47 -9.99
CA TRP A 186 8.54 -4.73 -10.70
C TRP A 186 8.31 -5.92 -11.63
N ARG A 187 8.40 -5.72 -12.96
CA ARG A 187 8.30 -6.78 -13.95
C ARG A 187 9.48 -6.72 -14.91
N LYS A 188 10.34 -7.75 -14.89
CA LYS A 188 11.56 -7.83 -15.71
C LYS A 188 12.40 -6.54 -15.57
N ASP A 189 12.49 -5.77 -16.65
CA ASP A 189 13.26 -4.54 -16.75
C ASP A 189 12.46 -3.29 -16.40
N TYR A 190 11.17 -3.42 -16.09
CA TYR A 190 10.28 -2.30 -15.87
C TYR A 190 9.78 -2.21 -14.44
N LEU A 191 9.69 -0.99 -13.95
CA LEU A 191 9.01 -0.65 -12.72
C LEU A 191 7.76 0.17 -13.07
N TYR A 192 6.60 -0.35 -12.70
CA TYR A 192 5.31 0.32 -12.84
C TYR A 192 4.97 0.99 -11.53
N ILE A 193 4.55 2.25 -11.60
CA ILE A 193 3.86 2.91 -10.50
C ILE A 193 2.52 3.44 -11.00
N THR A 194 1.56 3.54 -10.09
CA THR A 194 0.30 4.24 -10.37
C THR A 194 0.49 5.75 -10.28
N ASP A 195 -0.33 6.47 -11.03
CA ASP A 195 -0.49 7.92 -10.93
C ASP A 195 -1.99 8.17 -10.94
N ASP A 196 -2.54 8.57 -9.79
CA ASP A 196 -3.98 8.74 -9.56
C ASP A 196 -4.63 9.74 -10.54
N LYS A 197 -3.84 10.65 -11.11
CA LYS A 197 -4.29 11.65 -12.08
C LYS A 197 -4.17 11.16 -13.51
N ILE A 198 -3.03 10.61 -13.90
CA ILE A 198 -2.73 10.32 -15.32
C ILE A 198 -3.05 8.87 -15.69
N GLY A 199 -2.72 7.90 -14.86
CA GLY A 199 -2.78 6.47 -15.22
C GLY A 199 -1.63 5.68 -14.60
N LEU A 200 -0.67 5.24 -15.42
CA LEU A 200 0.55 4.56 -14.97
C LEU A 200 1.80 5.22 -15.51
N ARG A 201 2.89 5.16 -14.74
CA ARG A 201 4.23 5.53 -15.18
C ARG A 201 5.12 4.30 -15.16
N VAL A 202 5.94 4.15 -16.20
CA VAL A 202 6.85 3.02 -16.36
C VAL A 202 8.28 3.53 -16.38
N PHE A 203 9.10 2.99 -15.50
CA PHE A 203 10.52 3.30 -15.36
C PHE A 203 11.35 2.12 -15.86
N ASP A 204 12.47 2.41 -16.50
CA ASP A 204 13.30 1.40 -17.13
C ASP A 204 14.56 1.13 -16.30
N LEU A 205 14.60 -0.05 -15.67
CA LEU A 205 15.67 -0.49 -14.77
C LEU A 205 16.96 -0.85 -15.52
N ARG A 206 16.95 -0.86 -16.86
CA ARG A 206 18.18 -0.96 -17.68
C ARG A 206 18.95 0.36 -17.69
N HIS A 207 18.31 1.46 -17.28
CA HIS A 207 18.83 2.83 -17.33
C HIS A 207 18.89 3.46 -15.94
N ILE A 208 19.35 2.72 -14.92
CA ILE A 208 19.61 3.32 -13.62
C ILE A 208 20.92 4.11 -13.71
N TYR A 209 20.86 5.41 -13.43
CA TYR A 209 22.03 6.27 -13.51
C TYR A 209 22.61 6.54 -12.13
N LYS A 210 23.93 6.38 -12.00
CA LYS A 210 24.68 6.88 -10.85
C LYS A 210 24.96 8.37 -11.06
N VAL A 211 24.60 9.19 -10.08
CA VAL A 211 24.64 10.66 -10.15
C VAL A 211 25.29 11.25 -8.91
N GLN A 212 25.58 12.55 -8.93
CA GLN A 212 26.00 13.26 -7.73
C GLN A 212 24.84 13.35 -6.73
N ASN A 213 25.17 13.40 -5.44
CA ASN A 213 24.17 13.53 -4.40
C ASN A 213 24.69 14.32 -3.19
N GLY A 214 23.78 14.98 -2.49
CA GLY A 214 24.09 15.76 -1.30
C GLY A 214 22.84 16.29 -0.62
N ASN A 215 22.97 16.68 0.64
CA ASN A 215 21.88 17.28 1.38
C ASN A 215 21.45 18.60 0.69
N ASN A 216 20.16 18.73 0.40
CA ASN A 216 19.58 19.88 -0.31
C ASN A 216 20.18 20.14 -1.71
N ALA A 217 20.81 19.14 -2.33
CA ALA A 217 21.27 19.24 -3.71
C ALA A 217 20.08 19.30 -4.70
N PRO A 218 20.28 19.92 -5.88
CA PRO A 218 19.25 19.98 -6.93
C PRO A 218 18.95 18.59 -7.52
N VAL A 219 17.94 18.54 -8.38
CA VAL A 219 17.65 17.38 -9.24
C VAL A 219 17.85 17.82 -10.69
N GLY A 220 18.53 17.00 -11.48
CA GLY A 220 18.87 17.31 -12.87
C GLY A 220 20.27 17.89 -13.02
N ASN A 221 20.53 18.49 -14.18
CA ASN A 221 21.79 19.14 -14.49
C ASN A 221 21.91 20.48 -13.76
N SER A 222 22.98 20.63 -12.99
CA SER A 222 23.36 21.89 -12.37
C SER A 222 24.87 22.08 -12.50
N GLY A 223 25.29 23.11 -13.23
CA GLY A 223 26.70 23.41 -13.42
C GLY A 223 27.49 22.37 -14.23
N GLY A 224 26.81 21.55 -15.05
CA GLY A 224 27.44 20.48 -15.84
C GLY A 224 27.53 19.14 -15.11
N GLU A 225 27.09 19.09 -13.85
CA GLU A 225 26.96 17.86 -13.08
C GLU A 225 25.49 17.46 -12.93
N TYR A 226 25.21 16.17 -12.95
CA TYR A 226 23.87 15.64 -12.80
C TYR A 226 23.64 15.18 -11.37
N TRP A 227 22.55 15.63 -10.76
CA TRP A 227 22.26 15.43 -9.34
C TRP A 227 20.95 14.66 -9.13
N GLY A 228 20.92 13.81 -8.10
CA GLY A 228 19.74 13.06 -7.64
C GLY A 228 19.18 13.60 -6.33
N SER A 229 19.39 14.89 -6.02
CA SER A 229 19.23 15.44 -4.68
C SER A 229 20.07 14.65 -3.66
N GLN A 230 19.48 14.12 -2.59
CA GLN A 230 20.19 13.27 -1.63
C GLN A 230 20.43 11.83 -2.12
N TYR A 231 19.85 11.44 -3.26
CA TYR A 231 19.89 10.07 -3.77
C TYR A 231 21.03 9.85 -4.76
N PRO A 232 21.87 8.82 -4.57
CA PRO A 232 23.00 8.54 -5.47
C PRO A 232 22.57 7.91 -6.81
N TYR A 233 21.29 7.56 -6.95
CA TYR A 233 20.74 6.94 -8.15
C TYR A 233 19.43 7.61 -8.57
N VAL A 234 19.24 7.74 -9.89
CA VAL A 234 17.98 8.13 -10.52
C VAL A 234 17.54 7.07 -11.51
N ILE A 235 16.23 6.88 -11.66
CA ILE A 235 15.63 5.95 -12.62
C ILE A 235 14.69 6.74 -13.53
N PRO A 236 14.93 6.76 -14.85
CA PRO A 236 14.17 7.56 -15.78
C PRO A 236 12.83 6.90 -16.15
N GLN A 237 11.79 7.72 -16.25
CA GLN A 237 10.53 7.33 -16.84
C GLN A 237 10.68 7.09 -18.35
N ALA A 238 10.37 5.87 -18.77
CA ALA A 238 10.43 5.42 -20.16
C ALA A 238 9.07 5.53 -20.89
N TYR A 239 7.98 5.21 -20.20
CA TYR A 239 6.63 5.27 -20.77
C TYR A 239 5.62 5.88 -19.80
N ILE A 240 4.54 6.39 -20.36
CA ILE A 240 3.31 6.72 -19.66
C ILE A 240 2.17 5.91 -20.28
N TYR A 241 1.29 5.38 -19.43
CA TYR A 241 -0.03 4.91 -19.83
C TYR A 241 -1.06 5.92 -19.36
N THR A 242 -1.60 6.71 -20.29
CA THR A 242 -2.63 7.71 -19.97
C THR A 242 -4.01 7.06 -20.01
N LYS A 243 -4.83 7.31 -18.98
CA LYS A 243 -6.20 6.79 -18.91
C LYS A 243 -7.05 7.31 -20.05
N THR A 244 -7.68 6.41 -20.78
CA THR A 244 -8.61 6.68 -21.88
C THR A 244 -9.94 6.00 -21.55
N LEU A 245 -10.67 6.60 -20.61
CA LEU A 245 -11.92 6.06 -20.08
C LEU A 245 -13.10 6.44 -20.97
N SER A 246 -14.13 5.60 -21.00
CA SER A 246 -15.42 5.96 -21.61
C SER A 246 -16.08 7.14 -20.87
N GLU A 247 -16.96 7.86 -21.56
CA GLU A 247 -17.75 8.94 -20.97
C GLU A 247 -18.51 8.45 -19.71
N GLY A 248 -18.50 9.27 -18.66
CA GLY A 248 -19.14 8.94 -17.38
C GLY A 248 -18.37 7.94 -16.51
N THR A 249 -17.23 7.42 -16.96
CA THR A 249 -16.38 6.52 -16.16
C THR A 249 -15.28 7.30 -15.44
N ASN A 250 -15.15 7.08 -14.13
CA ASN A 250 -14.04 7.57 -13.34
C ASN A 250 -13.20 6.39 -12.83
N PHE A 251 -11.89 6.55 -12.88
CA PHE A 251 -10.93 5.59 -12.37
C PHE A 251 -9.62 6.32 -12.08
N ASN A 252 -9.21 6.32 -10.82
CA ASN A 252 -7.98 6.95 -10.35
C ASN A 252 -7.05 5.86 -9.83
N PRO A 253 -6.13 5.32 -10.66
CA PRO A 253 -5.27 4.21 -10.28
C PRO A 253 -4.56 4.44 -8.95
N HIS A 254 -4.66 3.49 -8.02
CA HIS A 254 -4.00 3.59 -6.72
C HIS A 254 -3.26 2.31 -6.33
N PRO A 255 -3.85 1.25 -5.75
CA PRO A 255 -3.10 0.02 -5.51
C PRO A 255 -2.89 -0.74 -6.82
N MET A 256 -1.77 -1.46 -6.92
CA MET A 256 -1.47 -2.30 -8.08
C MET A 256 -0.61 -3.48 -7.68
N SER A 257 -0.85 -4.63 -8.29
CA SER A 257 0.02 -5.81 -8.20
C SER A 257 0.05 -6.62 -9.49
N LEU A 258 1.02 -7.53 -9.56
CA LEU A 258 1.10 -8.53 -10.61
C LEU A 258 0.27 -9.75 -10.24
N ASP A 259 -0.66 -10.14 -11.11
CA ASP A 259 -1.37 -11.41 -11.05
C ASP A 259 -0.66 -12.42 -11.97
N ARG A 260 -0.02 -13.42 -11.35
CA ARG A 260 0.73 -14.48 -12.03
C ARG A 260 -0.13 -15.70 -12.37
N ASN A 261 -1.42 -15.69 -12.05
CA ASN A 261 -2.33 -16.79 -12.37
C ASN A 261 -2.74 -16.81 -13.86
N PHE A 262 -2.28 -15.83 -14.62
CA PHE A 262 -2.48 -15.73 -16.06
C PHE A 262 -1.14 -15.92 -16.78
N THR A 263 -1.20 -16.46 -18.00
CA THR A 263 -0.05 -16.54 -18.90
C THR A 263 -0.43 -15.88 -20.22
N PRO A 264 0.16 -14.72 -20.58
CA PRO A 264 1.09 -13.92 -19.77
C PRO A 264 0.43 -13.37 -18.48
N PRO A 265 1.23 -12.97 -17.47
CA PRO A 265 0.70 -12.37 -16.25
C PRO A 265 0.02 -11.02 -16.55
N CYS A 266 -0.79 -10.56 -15.60
CA CYS A 266 -1.57 -9.33 -15.74
C CYS A 266 -1.26 -8.34 -14.62
N LEU A 267 -1.50 -7.05 -14.85
CA LEU A 267 -1.60 -6.07 -13.77
C LEU A 267 -3.04 -6.01 -13.28
N VAL A 268 -3.24 -6.08 -11.97
CA VAL A 268 -4.53 -5.79 -11.32
C VAL A 268 -4.38 -4.48 -10.57
N ILE A 269 -5.26 -3.53 -10.87
CA ILE A 269 -5.16 -2.14 -10.41
C ILE A 269 -6.49 -1.77 -9.75
N GLY A 270 -6.41 -1.20 -8.55
CA GLY A 270 -7.56 -0.61 -7.88
C GLY A 270 -7.62 0.89 -8.09
N GLU A 271 -8.74 1.49 -7.70
CA GLU A 271 -8.88 2.95 -7.64
C GLU A 271 -8.61 3.50 -6.23
N SER A 272 -8.17 4.76 -6.14
CA SER A 272 -8.28 5.53 -4.91
C SER A 272 -9.77 5.77 -4.64
N SER A 273 -10.32 5.04 -3.68
CA SER A 273 -11.72 5.17 -3.28
C SER A 273 -11.84 6.07 -2.05
N SER A 274 -12.82 6.97 -2.02
CA SER A 274 -13.18 7.67 -0.79
C SER A 274 -13.96 6.74 0.16
N VAL A 275 -14.04 7.14 1.44
CA VAL A 275 -14.66 6.39 2.56
C VAL A 275 -16.09 5.88 2.34
N ASN A 276 -16.79 6.33 1.30
CA ASN A 276 -18.17 5.94 0.97
C ASN A 276 -18.33 5.36 -0.44
N ASN A 277 -17.23 5.12 -1.17
CA ASN A 277 -17.28 4.53 -2.50
C ASN A 277 -16.60 3.17 -2.47
N ASN A 278 -17.28 2.13 -2.97
CA ASN A 278 -16.67 0.83 -3.08
C ASN A 278 -15.52 0.87 -4.10
N SER A 279 -14.45 0.16 -3.79
CA SER A 279 -13.25 0.06 -4.61
C SER A 279 -13.55 -0.72 -5.89
N THR A 280 -13.21 -0.11 -7.02
CA THR A 280 -13.15 -0.76 -8.32
C THR A 280 -11.78 -1.38 -8.54
N PHE A 281 -11.74 -2.63 -9.00
CA PHE A 281 -10.53 -3.31 -9.49
C PHE A 281 -10.67 -3.67 -10.95
N VAL A 282 -9.59 -3.48 -11.70
CA VAL A 282 -9.54 -3.67 -13.14
C VAL A 282 -8.22 -4.34 -13.50
N ARG A 283 -8.22 -5.21 -14.52
CA ARG A 283 -7.01 -5.92 -14.95
C ARG A 283 -6.64 -5.67 -16.40
N TRP A 284 -5.35 -5.47 -16.61
CA TRP A 284 -4.74 -5.36 -17.93
C TRP A 284 -3.73 -6.48 -18.14
N SER A 285 -3.85 -7.14 -19.27
CA SER A 285 -2.92 -8.21 -19.67
C SER A 285 -1.57 -7.62 -20.05
N LEU A 286 -0.47 -8.29 -19.70
CA LEU A 286 0.85 -7.94 -20.23
C LEU A 286 1.06 -8.60 -21.59
N ASN A 287 1.94 -8.02 -22.39
CA ASN A 287 2.53 -8.67 -23.56
C ASN A 287 3.71 -9.53 -23.10
N ASP A 288 3.73 -10.80 -23.48
CA ASP A 288 4.74 -11.75 -22.97
C ASP A 288 6.16 -11.48 -23.48
N THR A 289 6.28 -10.77 -24.61
CA THR A 289 7.58 -10.41 -25.20
C THR A 289 8.11 -9.12 -24.60
N THR A 290 7.31 -8.05 -24.62
CA THR A 290 7.76 -6.72 -24.20
C THR A 290 7.65 -6.52 -22.69
N ASN A 291 6.87 -7.34 -21.98
CA ASN A 291 6.50 -7.16 -20.57
C ASN A 291 5.76 -5.84 -20.28
N LEU A 292 5.37 -5.09 -21.30
CA LEU A 292 4.49 -3.93 -21.27
C LEU A 292 3.02 -4.36 -21.27
N LEU A 293 2.07 -3.45 -21.00
CA LEU A 293 0.65 -3.78 -21.20
C LEU A 293 0.44 -4.19 -22.67
N ALA A 294 -0.39 -5.20 -22.90
CA ALA A 294 -0.78 -5.60 -24.24
C ALA A 294 -1.60 -4.48 -24.89
N THR A 295 -1.13 -3.98 -26.03
CA THR A 295 -1.78 -2.92 -26.79
C THR A 295 -2.20 -3.37 -28.19
N ASP A 296 -3.24 -2.73 -28.72
CA ASP A 296 -3.59 -2.83 -30.13
C ASP A 296 -2.60 -2.04 -31.02
N SER A 297 -2.88 -2.02 -32.33
CA SER A 297 -2.09 -1.27 -33.32
C SER A 297 -2.04 0.25 -33.11
N LYS A 298 -2.93 0.80 -32.26
CA LYS A 298 -3.00 2.23 -31.92
C LYS A 298 -2.33 2.54 -30.59
N GLY A 299 -1.76 1.54 -29.90
CA GLY A 299 -1.17 1.69 -28.58
C GLY A 299 -2.20 1.71 -27.44
N GLN A 300 -3.44 1.29 -27.71
CA GLN A 300 -4.50 1.21 -26.70
C GLN A 300 -4.48 -0.16 -26.00
N SER A 301 -4.47 -0.15 -24.67
CA SER A 301 -4.60 -1.33 -23.82
C SER A 301 -5.98 -1.35 -23.15
N GLY A 302 -6.85 -2.25 -23.60
CA GLY A 302 -8.16 -2.47 -22.99
C GLY A 302 -8.07 -3.37 -21.76
N ALA A 303 -8.90 -3.09 -20.76
CA ALA A 303 -9.06 -4.00 -19.63
C ALA A 303 -9.66 -5.35 -20.07
N SER A 304 -9.32 -6.41 -19.33
CA SER A 304 -9.84 -7.77 -19.54
C SER A 304 -10.98 -8.13 -18.57
N TRP A 305 -11.09 -7.42 -17.46
CA TRP A 305 -12.26 -7.44 -16.56
C TRP A 305 -12.21 -6.19 -15.66
N ALA A 306 -13.39 -5.77 -15.19
CA ALA A 306 -13.57 -4.68 -14.24
C ALA A 306 -14.69 -5.03 -13.25
N TYR A 307 -14.43 -4.87 -11.95
CA TYR A 307 -15.38 -5.23 -10.89
C TYR A 307 -15.40 -4.16 -9.82
N LYS A 308 -16.61 -3.82 -9.36
CA LYS A 308 -16.81 -3.00 -8.16
C LYS A 308 -17.08 -3.89 -6.97
N THR A 309 -16.24 -3.80 -5.95
CA THR A 309 -16.34 -4.63 -4.75
C THR A 309 -17.32 -4.05 -3.74
N ASN A 310 -17.28 -4.55 -2.51
CA ASN A 310 -17.92 -3.96 -1.33
C ASN A 310 -16.91 -3.41 -0.32
N ILE A 311 -15.66 -3.22 -0.75
CA ILE A 311 -14.53 -2.83 0.08
C ILE A 311 -14.30 -1.33 -0.10
N TYR A 312 -14.10 -0.60 1.00
CA TYR A 312 -13.76 0.81 0.99
C TYR A 312 -12.28 0.99 1.31
N ASN A 313 -11.70 2.12 0.89
CA ASN A 313 -10.33 2.52 1.23
C ASN A 313 -9.28 1.42 0.97
N ALA A 314 -9.38 0.76 -0.19
CA ALA A 314 -8.40 -0.26 -0.56
C ALA A 314 -7.04 0.39 -0.88
N GLU A 315 -6.01 -0.04 -0.16
CA GLU A 315 -4.63 0.45 -0.31
C GLU A 315 -3.69 -0.58 -0.93
N GLY A 316 -4.15 -1.82 -1.09
CA GLY A 316 -3.39 -2.90 -1.68
C GLY A 316 -4.30 -3.99 -2.22
N ILE A 317 -3.82 -4.70 -3.24
CA ILE A 317 -4.44 -5.91 -3.77
C ILE A 317 -3.34 -6.86 -4.24
N THR A 318 -3.43 -8.16 -3.99
CA THR A 318 -2.56 -9.17 -4.61
C THR A 318 -3.30 -10.49 -4.78
N PHE A 319 -3.00 -11.23 -5.86
CA PHE A 319 -3.53 -12.57 -6.05
C PHE A 319 -2.58 -13.62 -5.44
N ALA A 320 -3.11 -14.44 -4.55
CA ALA A 320 -2.40 -15.55 -3.92
C ALA A 320 -3.40 -16.66 -3.57
N GLN A 321 -2.98 -17.92 -3.62
CA GLN A 321 -3.79 -19.05 -3.08
C GLN A 321 -5.26 -19.05 -3.55
N ASP A 322 -5.49 -18.82 -4.85
CA ASP A 322 -6.80 -18.70 -5.51
C ASP A 322 -7.73 -17.60 -4.98
N ASN A 323 -7.18 -16.53 -4.41
CA ASN A 323 -7.92 -15.39 -3.87
C ASN A 323 -7.18 -14.08 -4.09
N TYR A 324 -7.93 -12.99 -4.13
CA TYR A 324 -7.37 -11.65 -3.95
C TYR A 324 -7.31 -11.32 -2.47
N PHE A 325 -6.12 -10.95 -2.00
CA PHE A 325 -5.89 -10.36 -0.69
C PHE A 325 -5.85 -8.85 -0.84
N ILE A 326 -6.69 -8.14 -0.10
CA ILE A 326 -6.87 -6.70 -0.21
C ILE A 326 -6.67 -6.08 1.16
N THR A 327 -5.83 -5.05 1.25
CA THR A 327 -5.61 -4.28 2.48
C THR A 327 -6.46 -3.02 2.46
N THR A 328 -6.98 -2.62 3.62
CA THR A 328 -7.67 -1.33 3.78
C THR A 328 -7.02 -0.48 4.87
N ASN A 329 -7.05 0.83 4.66
CA ASN A 329 -6.60 1.81 5.64
C ASN A 329 -7.69 2.85 5.88
N ASP A 330 -8.22 2.87 7.10
CA ASP A 330 -9.28 3.80 7.49
C ASP A 330 -8.77 5.03 8.26
N GLY A 331 -7.46 5.13 8.50
CA GLY A 331 -6.85 6.28 9.17
C GLY A 331 -5.60 5.94 9.98
N ASP A 332 -4.92 7.00 10.43
CA ASP A 332 -3.59 6.89 11.06
C ASP A 332 -3.60 6.25 12.46
N ASP A 333 -4.77 6.16 13.10
CA ASP A 333 -5.00 5.57 14.42
C ASP A 333 -5.91 4.33 14.39
N ILE A 334 -6.33 3.90 13.19
CA ILE A 334 -7.23 2.76 13.00
C ILE A 334 -6.42 1.58 12.47
N LYS A 335 -6.60 0.41 13.10
CA LYS A 335 -6.02 -0.84 12.60
C LYS A 335 -6.58 -1.16 11.22
N GLY A 336 -5.70 -1.50 10.27
CA GLY A 336 -6.11 -1.88 8.93
C GLY A 336 -6.74 -3.27 8.88
N GLU A 337 -7.55 -3.52 7.85
CA GLU A 337 -8.22 -4.80 7.63
C GLU A 337 -7.56 -5.57 6.49
N LEU A 338 -7.75 -6.90 6.51
CA LEU A 338 -7.39 -7.78 5.40
C LEU A 338 -8.66 -8.40 4.84
N TYR A 339 -8.88 -8.29 3.54
CA TYR A 339 -9.99 -8.94 2.84
C TYR A 339 -9.48 -10.08 1.98
N GLN A 340 -10.23 -11.19 1.97
CA GLN A 340 -10.16 -12.19 0.91
C GLN A 340 -11.34 -12.04 -0.02
N TRP A 341 -11.08 -11.95 -1.32
CA TRP A 341 -12.09 -11.67 -2.31
C TRP A 341 -11.90 -12.51 -3.57
N ARG A 342 -13.02 -12.88 -4.19
CA ARG A 342 -13.06 -13.47 -5.53
C ARG A 342 -13.97 -12.63 -6.42
N PRO A 343 -13.63 -12.47 -7.71
CA PRO A 343 -14.48 -11.74 -8.65
C PRO A 343 -15.92 -12.27 -8.61
N GLY A 344 -16.87 -11.37 -8.39
CA GLY A 344 -18.30 -11.68 -8.34
C GLY A 344 -18.81 -12.23 -7.01
N THR A 345 -17.99 -12.32 -5.96
CA THR A 345 -18.43 -12.65 -4.60
C THR A 345 -18.35 -11.43 -3.68
N TRP A 346 -18.94 -11.53 -2.48
CA TRP A 346 -18.58 -10.64 -1.37
C TRP A 346 -17.16 -10.94 -0.91
N ALA A 347 -16.49 -9.90 -0.42
CA ALA A 347 -15.22 -10.06 0.26
C ALA A 347 -15.43 -10.46 1.72
N ASN A 348 -14.64 -11.41 2.20
CA ASN A 348 -14.59 -11.80 3.61
C ASN A 348 -13.54 -10.93 4.31
N ALA A 349 -13.95 -10.21 5.35
CA ALA A 349 -13.07 -9.34 6.11
C ALA A 349 -12.44 -10.07 7.30
N TYR A 350 -11.16 -9.82 7.50
CA TYR A 350 -10.45 -10.03 8.75
C TYR A 350 -10.21 -8.63 9.35
N GLU A 351 -11.06 -8.25 10.30
CA GLU A 351 -11.06 -6.92 10.90
C GLU A 351 -9.85 -6.71 11.81
N GLY A 352 -9.23 -5.53 11.75
CA GLY A 352 -8.19 -5.10 12.68
C GLY A 352 -6.92 -5.97 12.70
N VAL A 353 -6.59 -6.60 11.58
CA VAL A 353 -5.38 -7.43 11.42
C VAL A 353 -4.13 -6.58 11.52
N PHE A 354 -4.08 -5.47 10.78
CA PHE A 354 -2.84 -4.73 10.63
C PHE A 354 -2.69 -3.63 11.68
N PRO A 355 -1.45 -3.32 12.11
CA PRO A 355 -1.14 -2.06 12.76
C PRO A 355 -1.59 -0.87 11.89
N PRO A 356 -1.89 0.30 12.49
CA PRO A 356 -2.36 1.45 11.72
C PRO A 356 -1.47 1.82 10.54
N GLY A 357 -2.09 2.38 9.49
CA GLY A 357 -1.40 2.86 8.30
C GLY A 357 -0.89 1.78 7.34
N VAL A 358 -1.48 0.59 7.32
CA VAL A 358 -1.16 -0.41 6.28
C VAL A 358 -1.44 0.16 4.89
N GLN A 359 -0.60 -0.16 3.91
CA GLN A 359 -0.72 0.31 2.53
C GLN A 359 -0.73 -0.90 1.57
N ALA A 360 0.16 -0.97 0.59
CA ALA A 360 0.19 -2.04 -0.40
C ALA A 360 0.51 -3.43 0.17
N ILE A 361 0.16 -4.44 -0.64
CA ILE A 361 0.42 -5.86 -0.41
C ILE A 361 0.98 -6.52 -1.68
N SER A 362 1.96 -7.41 -1.55
CA SER A 362 2.51 -8.21 -2.66
C SER A 362 2.73 -9.66 -2.23
N TYR A 363 2.52 -10.60 -3.16
CA TYR A 363 2.68 -12.02 -2.89
C TYR A 363 4.01 -12.57 -3.42
N LYS A 364 4.74 -13.23 -2.51
CA LYS A 364 5.90 -14.08 -2.79
C LYS A 364 5.51 -15.55 -2.65
N PRO A 365 5.48 -16.32 -3.76
CA PRO A 365 5.08 -17.73 -3.73
C PRO A 365 5.94 -18.62 -2.84
N ALA A 366 7.27 -18.47 -2.89
CA ALA A 366 8.16 -19.24 -2.04
C ALA A 366 7.97 -18.88 -0.56
N GLY A 367 7.46 -19.83 0.22
CA GLY A 367 7.12 -19.62 1.63
C GLY A 367 5.75 -19.00 1.87
N GLU A 368 4.95 -18.81 0.81
CA GLU A 368 3.57 -18.30 0.88
C GLU A 368 3.47 -16.95 1.63
N GLU A 369 4.28 -15.98 1.24
CA GLU A 369 4.45 -14.73 1.99
C GLU A 369 3.65 -13.58 1.38
N LEU A 370 2.77 -12.97 2.17
CA LEU A 370 2.08 -11.71 1.87
C LEU A 370 2.85 -10.55 2.49
N TRP A 371 3.60 -9.83 1.67
CA TRP A 371 4.40 -8.68 2.08
C TRP A 371 3.55 -7.41 2.10
N VAL A 372 3.49 -6.73 3.24
CA VAL A 372 2.80 -5.46 3.43
C VAL A 372 3.74 -4.38 3.90
N VAL A 373 3.37 -3.13 3.66
CA VAL A 373 4.09 -1.95 4.14
C VAL A 373 3.16 -1.02 4.92
N GLY A 374 3.68 -0.39 5.98
CA GLY A 374 2.95 0.56 6.82
C GLY A 374 3.61 1.93 6.86
N ASN A 375 2.80 3.00 6.84
CA ASN A 375 3.28 4.36 6.59
C ASN A 375 3.36 5.30 7.81
N ILE A 376 2.90 4.88 8.98
CA ILE A 376 2.79 5.73 10.17
C ILE A 376 4.17 6.19 10.65
N PRO A 377 4.45 7.51 10.67
CA PRO A 377 5.69 8.06 11.21
C PRO A 377 5.98 7.54 12.63
N GLY A 378 7.21 7.11 12.87
CA GLY A 378 7.69 6.52 14.12
C GLY A 378 7.23 5.07 14.36
N LYS A 379 6.43 4.50 13.47
CA LYS A 379 5.96 3.11 13.49
C LYS A 379 5.91 2.50 12.09
N ARG A 380 6.78 2.92 11.17
CA ARG A 380 6.78 2.38 9.81
C ARG A 380 7.31 0.96 9.80
N TYR A 381 6.72 0.13 8.95
CA TYR A 381 7.06 -1.29 8.93
C TYR A 381 7.01 -1.87 7.53
N VAL A 382 7.78 -2.94 7.35
CA VAL A 382 7.59 -3.92 6.28
C VAL A 382 7.47 -5.28 6.96
N MET A 383 6.43 -6.04 6.65
CA MET A 383 6.26 -7.37 7.23
C MET A 383 5.63 -8.36 6.26
N ALA A 384 5.89 -9.65 6.50
CA ALA A 384 5.27 -10.76 5.81
C ALA A 384 4.27 -11.45 6.71
N LEU A 385 3.09 -11.75 6.15
CA LEU A 385 2.08 -12.62 6.74
C LEU A 385 2.03 -13.94 5.95
N ASN A 386 1.59 -15.02 6.59
CA ASN A 386 1.44 -16.32 5.92
C ASN A 386 0.13 -16.39 5.11
N ALA A 387 0.22 -16.54 3.79
CA ALA A 387 -0.90 -16.61 2.84
C ALA A 387 -1.82 -17.84 3.02
N SER A 388 -1.40 -18.86 3.77
CA SER A 388 -2.22 -20.03 4.14
C SER A 388 -3.41 -19.69 5.06
N LEU A 389 -3.61 -18.43 5.44
CA LEU A 389 -4.73 -17.96 6.27
C LEU A 389 -6.14 -18.20 5.66
N ARG A 390 -6.24 -18.75 4.44
CA ARG A 390 -7.49 -19.20 3.76
C ARG A 390 -8.30 -20.23 4.55
N ASN A 391 -7.66 -21.03 5.41
CA ASN A 391 -8.32 -22.13 6.13
C ASN A 391 -8.64 -21.81 7.61
N THR A 392 -8.37 -20.59 8.07
CA THR A 392 -8.60 -20.23 9.47
C THR A 392 -9.84 -19.35 9.59
N THR A 393 -10.89 -19.88 10.21
CA THR A 393 -11.90 -19.05 10.88
C THR A 393 -11.25 -18.47 12.12
N PHE A 394 -11.23 -17.13 12.23
CA PHE A 394 -10.92 -16.50 13.50
C PHE A 394 -11.98 -16.92 14.53
N PRO A 395 -11.60 -17.16 15.79
CA PRO A 395 -12.59 -17.12 16.86
C PRO A 395 -13.28 -15.76 16.74
N ALA A 396 -14.61 -15.76 16.55
CA ALA A 396 -15.39 -14.58 16.84
C ALA A 396 -15.02 -14.15 18.27
N ASP A 397 -14.79 -12.85 18.49
CA ASP A 397 -14.57 -12.29 19.82
C ASP A 397 -15.45 -13.03 20.82
N ASP A 398 -14.82 -13.66 21.82
CA ASP A 398 -15.51 -14.27 22.94
C ASP A 398 -16.23 -13.12 23.63
N THR A 399 -17.47 -12.86 23.22
CA THR A 399 -18.40 -12.01 23.95
C THR A 399 -18.68 -12.77 25.23
N GLY A 400 -17.78 -12.59 26.20
CA GLY A 400 -17.89 -13.17 27.52
C GLY A 400 -19.31 -12.99 27.97
N ASN A 401 -19.98 -14.13 28.16
CA ASN A 401 -21.34 -14.23 28.64
C ASN A 401 -21.36 -13.91 30.15
N GLY A 402 -20.79 -12.76 30.51
CA GLY A 402 -20.78 -12.21 31.85
C GLY A 402 -22.13 -11.58 32.10
N THR A 403 -22.98 -12.31 32.79
CA THR A 403 -24.18 -11.77 33.44
C THR A 403 -23.78 -10.67 34.41
N SER A 404 -23.77 -9.42 33.95
CA SER A 404 -23.64 -8.25 34.83
C SER A 404 -25.03 -7.83 35.31
N THR A 405 -25.30 -8.06 36.59
CA THR A 405 -26.36 -7.40 37.35
C THR A 405 -26.26 -5.87 37.23
N PRO A 406 -27.38 -5.12 37.15
CA PRO A 406 -27.35 -3.66 37.09
C PRO A 406 -26.83 -3.08 38.41
N PRO A 407 -26.06 -1.97 38.40
CA PRO A 407 -25.64 -1.33 39.64
C PRO A 407 -26.80 -0.60 40.30
N THR A 408 -26.89 -0.78 41.61
CA THR A 408 -27.75 -0.07 42.55
C THR A 408 -27.40 1.42 42.58
N VAL A 409 -28.42 2.27 42.44
CA VAL A 409 -28.32 3.73 42.63
C VAL A 409 -28.08 4.02 44.11
N ILE A 410 -26.97 4.69 44.42
CA ILE A 410 -26.76 5.34 45.71
C ILE A 410 -26.75 6.85 45.45
N GLU A 411 -27.79 7.53 45.91
CA GLU A 411 -27.82 8.99 46.02
C GLU A 411 -27.00 9.44 47.23
N ALA A 412 -26.21 10.51 47.05
CA ALA A 412 -25.67 11.32 48.13
C ALA A 412 -25.59 12.80 47.69
N PRO A 413 -25.67 13.75 48.64
CA PRO A 413 -26.38 15.01 48.43
C PRO A 413 -25.50 16.19 48.03
N VAL A 414 -26.19 17.21 47.55
CA VAL A 414 -25.72 18.53 47.12
C VAL A 414 -25.11 19.33 48.26
N GLU A 415 -23.95 19.96 48.01
CA GLU A 415 -23.63 21.27 48.61
C GLU A 415 -22.83 22.17 47.65
N ARG A 416 -23.18 23.46 47.64
CA ARG A 416 -22.80 24.50 46.67
C ARG A 416 -21.38 25.04 46.90
N LYS A 417 -20.72 25.47 45.82
CA LYS A 417 -20.39 26.90 45.54
C LYS A 417 -19.73 27.06 44.16
N MET A 418 -20.39 27.82 43.29
CA MET A 418 -19.81 28.37 42.06
C MET A 418 -19.07 29.66 42.37
N THR A 419 -17.89 29.83 41.77
CA THR A 419 -17.31 31.14 41.47
C THR A 419 -16.89 31.19 40.00
N SER A 420 -17.57 32.06 39.26
CA SER A 420 -17.15 32.92 38.14
C SER A 420 -16.18 32.36 37.08
N GLY A 421 -16.70 32.08 35.89
CA GLY A 421 -15.91 31.84 34.68
C GLY A 421 -16.74 31.51 33.43
N ALA A 422 -17.92 32.09 33.27
CA ALA A 422 -18.75 31.89 32.08
C ALA A 422 -18.29 32.84 30.95
N ILE A 423 -17.65 32.26 29.93
CA ILE A 423 -17.73 32.63 28.48
C ILE A 423 -16.92 31.64 27.60
N ALA A 424 -16.10 30.75 28.18
CA ALA A 424 -15.40 29.68 27.42
C ALA A 424 -16.18 28.34 27.28
N GLY A 425 -17.34 28.20 27.94
CA GLY A 425 -18.05 26.92 28.05
C GLY A 425 -19.03 26.56 26.93
N ALA A 426 -19.45 27.52 26.10
CA ALA A 426 -20.49 27.28 25.08
C ALA A 426 -19.93 26.63 23.80
N THR A 427 -18.69 26.93 23.41
CA THR A 427 -18.06 26.40 22.19
C THR A 427 -17.58 24.96 22.36
N ILE A 428 -17.14 24.59 23.57
CA ILE A 428 -16.69 23.23 23.91
C ILE A 428 -17.89 22.28 24.02
N ALA A 429 -19.02 22.73 24.57
CA ALA A 429 -20.23 21.92 24.67
C ALA A 429 -20.82 21.57 23.29
N VAL A 430 -20.78 22.48 22.31
CA VAL A 430 -21.25 22.19 20.95
C VAL A 430 -20.31 21.20 20.24
N LEU A 431 -18.99 21.31 20.40
CA LEU A 431 -18.03 20.37 19.80
C LEU A 431 -18.13 18.96 20.40
N VAL A 432 -18.34 18.84 21.73
CA VAL A 432 -18.54 17.54 22.39
C VAL A 432 -19.87 16.90 21.99
N THR A 433 -20.93 17.69 21.82
CA THR A 433 -22.23 17.17 21.36
C THR A 433 -22.17 16.72 19.90
N VAL A 434 -21.49 17.45 19.01
CA VAL A 434 -21.33 17.08 17.60
C VAL A 434 -20.45 15.83 17.45
N ALA A 435 -19.34 15.74 18.20
CA ALA A 435 -18.49 14.55 18.23
C ALA A 435 -19.24 13.33 18.81
N GLY A 436 -20.05 13.53 19.85
CA GLY A 436 -20.89 12.49 20.45
C GLY A 436 -21.96 11.97 19.50
N VAL A 437 -22.58 12.85 18.70
CA VAL A 437 -23.58 12.47 17.69
C VAL A 437 -22.94 11.73 16.52
N LEU A 438 -21.75 12.15 16.05
CA LEU A 438 -20.98 11.43 15.03
C LEU A 438 -20.55 10.04 15.50
N ALA A 439 -20.06 9.92 16.74
CA ALA A 439 -19.71 8.63 17.34
C ALA A 439 -20.95 7.73 17.52
N ALA A 440 -22.10 8.29 17.90
CA ALA A 440 -23.36 7.55 18.01
C ALA A 440 -23.87 7.07 16.64
N ILE A 441 -23.74 7.89 15.58
CA ILE A 441 -24.09 7.51 14.21
C ILE A 441 -23.17 6.38 13.72
N LEU A 442 -21.86 6.48 13.96
CA LEU A 442 -20.89 5.43 13.61
C LEU A 442 -21.14 4.13 14.40
N MET A 443 -21.45 4.21 15.70
CA MET A 443 -21.83 3.04 16.48
C MET A 443 -23.15 2.41 16.01
N PHE A 444 -24.13 3.23 15.63
CA PHE A 444 -25.41 2.75 15.11
C PHE A 444 -25.25 2.08 13.74
N GLN A 445 -24.38 2.62 12.88
CA GLN A 445 -23.99 2.00 11.61
C GLN A 445 -23.24 0.68 11.84
N ARG A 446 -22.34 0.61 12.82
CA ARG A 446 -21.65 -0.64 13.23
C ARG A 446 -22.63 -1.71 13.74
N ARG A 447 -23.65 -1.34 14.52
CA ARG A 447 -24.69 -2.29 15.00
C ARG A 447 -25.59 -2.82 13.88
N ARG A 448 -25.90 -2.00 12.87
CA ARG A 448 -26.61 -2.46 11.66
C ARG A 448 -25.76 -3.44 10.85
N LYS A 449 -24.46 -3.15 10.66
CA LYS A 449 -23.51 -4.04 9.96
C LYS A 449 -23.39 -5.42 10.65
N ARG A 450 -23.36 -5.49 11.98
CA ARG A 450 -23.32 -6.77 12.73
C ARG A 450 -24.56 -7.64 12.52
N LYS A 451 -25.75 -7.04 12.40
CA LYS A 451 -27.00 -7.79 12.19
C LYS A 451 -27.19 -8.30 10.75
N SER A 452 -26.65 -7.59 9.75
CA SER A 452 -26.76 -8.02 8.35
C SER A 452 -25.78 -9.15 7.99
N VAL A 453 -24.61 -9.21 8.64
CA VAL A 453 -23.60 -10.26 8.36
C VAL A 453 -23.97 -11.59 9.01
N ALA A 454 -24.52 -11.58 10.23
CA ALA A 454 -24.90 -12.79 10.95
C ALA A 454 -26.05 -13.59 10.29
N VAL A 455 -27.00 -12.90 9.63
CA VAL A 455 -28.16 -13.55 8.97
C VAL A 455 -27.77 -14.17 7.62
N VAL A 456 -26.64 -13.74 7.03
CA VAL A 456 -26.20 -14.16 5.70
C VAL A 456 -25.30 -15.41 5.75
N ALA A 457 -24.64 -15.67 6.88
CA ALA A 457 -23.75 -16.82 7.05
C ALA A 457 -24.46 -18.20 7.10
N GLU A 458 -25.76 -18.24 7.41
CA GLU A 458 -26.52 -19.50 7.59
C GLU A 458 -27.13 -20.07 6.29
N HIS A 459 -26.98 -19.42 5.13
CA HIS A 459 -27.72 -19.78 3.91
C HIS A 459 -26.89 -20.10 2.65
N TYR A 460 -25.58 -20.36 2.76
CA TYR A 460 -24.74 -20.71 1.60
C TYR A 460 -24.29 -22.17 1.61
N ALA A 461 -25.25 -23.07 1.42
CA ALA A 461 -25.01 -24.33 0.76
C ALA A 461 -25.89 -24.37 -0.48
N GLU A 462 -25.24 -24.53 -1.65
CA GLU A 462 -25.88 -24.77 -2.95
C GLU A 462 -26.48 -23.57 -3.71
N GLU A 463 -25.64 -22.81 -4.41
CA GLU A 463 -26.05 -22.24 -5.70
C GLU A 463 -24.85 -21.99 -6.62
N ARG A 464 -24.82 -22.66 -7.78
CA ARG A 464 -23.72 -22.60 -8.75
C ARG A 464 -23.69 -21.22 -9.43
N VAL A 465 -22.57 -20.51 -9.24
CA VAL A 465 -22.29 -19.20 -9.83
C VAL A 465 -21.84 -19.37 -11.28
N TYR A 466 -22.47 -18.62 -12.19
CA TYR A 466 -22.00 -18.41 -13.56
C TYR A 466 -20.63 -17.72 -13.51
N SER A 467 -19.57 -18.51 -13.68
CA SER A 467 -18.20 -18.03 -13.91
C SER A 467 -18.03 -17.83 -15.40
N LYS A 468 -17.45 -16.69 -15.85
CA LYS A 468 -16.99 -16.59 -17.25
C LYS A 468 -16.01 -17.78 -17.49
N PRO A 469 -16.07 -18.47 -18.65
CA PRO A 469 -15.31 -19.72 -18.90
C PRO A 469 -13.80 -19.63 -18.68
N GLU A 470 -13.25 -18.42 -18.70
CA GLU A 470 -11.82 -18.12 -18.49
C GLU A 470 -11.30 -18.47 -17.09
N LEU A 471 -12.18 -18.67 -16.10
CA LEU A 471 -11.82 -19.17 -14.76
C LEU A 471 -12.08 -20.69 -14.60
N ALA A 472 -12.73 -21.33 -15.56
CA ALA A 472 -12.99 -22.77 -15.53
C ALA A 472 -11.80 -23.63 -16.02
N GLY A 473 -10.75 -22.97 -16.54
CA GLY A 473 -9.56 -23.59 -17.12
C GLY A 473 -8.33 -23.65 -16.20
N VAL A 474 -8.46 -23.33 -14.90
CA VAL A 474 -7.38 -23.59 -13.93
C VAL A 474 -7.26 -25.10 -13.76
N GLN A 475 -6.44 -25.76 -14.59
CA GLN A 475 -5.90 -27.06 -14.24
C GLN A 475 -5.26 -26.90 -12.87
N ARG A 476 -5.66 -27.74 -11.91
CA ARG A 476 -5.00 -27.85 -10.61
C ARG A 476 -3.50 -27.92 -10.85
N GLY A 477 -2.77 -26.91 -10.35
CA GLY A 477 -1.31 -26.87 -10.39
C GLY A 477 -0.64 -27.90 -9.48
N ASP A 478 -1.29 -29.03 -9.22
CA ASP A 478 -0.85 -30.07 -8.30
C ASP A 478 0.32 -30.90 -8.89
N GLU A 479 0.61 -30.78 -10.19
CA GLU A 479 1.60 -31.65 -10.87
C GLU A 479 2.99 -31.03 -11.11
N LEU A 480 3.24 -29.76 -10.79
CA LEU A 480 4.54 -29.11 -11.10
C LEU A 480 5.44 -28.74 -9.92
N TRP A 481 5.02 -28.99 -8.66
CA TRP A 481 5.81 -28.59 -7.47
C TRP A 481 6.00 -29.67 -6.40
N SER A 482 5.68 -30.94 -6.68
CA SER A 482 5.72 -32.03 -5.68
C SER A 482 7.08 -32.71 -5.45
N GLN A 483 8.19 -32.19 -5.98
CA GLN A 483 9.52 -32.76 -5.71
C GLN A 483 10.52 -31.73 -5.23
N LYS A 484 10.48 -31.43 -3.93
CA LYS A 484 11.67 -31.19 -3.10
C LYS A 484 11.25 -31.18 -1.62
N GLU A 485 11.68 -32.20 -0.91
CA GLU A 485 11.53 -32.31 0.54
C GLU A 485 12.17 -31.11 1.24
N LEU A 486 11.42 -30.46 2.14
CA LEU A 486 11.92 -29.44 3.06
C LEU A 486 12.12 -30.07 4.45
N PRO A 487 13.27 -29.87 5.11
CA PRO A 487 13.53 -30.44 6.44
C PRO A 487 12.78 -29.69 7.55
N ALA A 488 12.25 -30.46 8.50
CA ALA A 488 11.46 -30.00 9.63
C ALA A 488 12.29 -29.18 10.64
N TYR A 489 11.85 -27.97 10.97
CA TYR A 489 12.38 -27.18 12.09
C TYR A 489 11.47 -27.32 13.32
N ARG A 490 11.99 -27.96 14.36
CA ARG A 490 11.30 -28.18 15.65
C ARG A 490 11.34 -26.93 16.53
N GLN A 491 10.21 -26.74 17.23
CA GLN A 491 9.99 -25.80 18.32
C GLN A 491 10.94 -26.03 19.51
N GLN A 492 11.36 -24.93 20.15
CA GLN A 492 11.64 -24.92 21.59
C GLN A 492 10.95 -23.71 22.23
N VAL A 493 10.12 -24.05 23.22
CA VAL A 493 9.36 -23.18 24.14
C VAL A 493 10.23 -22.84 25.36
N MET A 494 9.97 -21.70 25.99
CA MET A 494 10.10 -21.31 27.42
C MET A 494 10.38 -19.79 27.48
N HIS A 495 9.81 -18.91 28.33
CA HIS A 495 9.13 -19.02 29.63
C HIS A 495 8.29 -17.73 29.86
N GLU A 496 7.26 -17.80 30.71
CA GLU A 496 6.27 -16.74 31.03
C GLU A 496 6.79 -15.61 31.94
N MET A 497 6.22 -14.39 31.81
CA MET A 497 5.83 -13.41 32.86
C MET A 497 5.60 -11.98 32.27
N PRO A 498 4.94 -11.02 32.98
CA PRO A 498 3.51 -10.89 33.22
C PRO A 498 2.91 -9.64 32.52
N HIS A 499 1.57 -9.56 32.57
CA HIS A 499 0.74 -8.52 31.94
C HIS A 499 1.05 -7.08 32.38
N ALA A 500 1.24 -6.19 31.40
CA ALA A 500 0.97 -4.76 31.52
C ALA A 500 0.24 -4.28 30.25
N THR A 501 -1.03 -3.89 30.42
CA THR A 501 -1.82 -3.19 29.40
C THR A 501 -1.32 -1.76 29.28
N GLU A 502 -0.60 -1.43 28.20
CA GLU A 502 -0.32 -0.04 27.83
C GLU A 502 -1.24 0.39 26.67
N ARG A 503 -1.86 1.56 26.86
CA ARG A 503 -2.71 2.23 25.88
C ARG A 503 -1.83 2.81 24.77
N TYR A 504 -2.37 2.84 23.55
CA TYR A 504 -1.82 3.62 22.44
C TYR A 504 -1.89 5.11 22.80
N GLU A 505 -0.78 5.69 23.24
CA GLU A 505 -0.62 7.16 23.32
C GLU A 505 0.29 7.63 22.19
N LEU A 506 -0.27 8.47 21.32
CA LEU A 506 0.47 9.24 20.33
C LEU A 506 1.12 10.41 21.08
N GLY A 507 2.45 10.47 21.08
CA GLY A 507 3.17 11.65 21.59
C GLY A 507 2.82 12.87 20.74
N SER A 508 2.15 13.84 21.34
CA SER A 508 1.85 15.15 20.76
C SER A 508 3.13 15.98 20.65
N GLY A 509 3.87 15.84 19.55
CA GLY A 509 5.00 16.70 19.22
C GLY A 509 4.57 17.96 18.48
N ARG A 510 4.03 18.94 19.20
CA ARG A 510 4.02 20.35 18.78
C ARG A 510 4.43 21.20 19.98
N ASP A 511 5.51 21.96 19.83
CA ASP A 511 5.55 23.32 20.39
C ASP A 511 6.54 24.21 19.62
N PRO A 512 6.30 25.53 19.59
CA PRO A 512 6.87 26.48 18.65
C PRO A 512 8.15 27.17 19.16
N VAL A 513 8.84 27.79 18.21
CA VAL A 513 9.73 28.96 18.31
C VAL A 513 9.86 29.56 19.71
N ARG A 514 11.08 29.60 20.26
CA ARG A 514 11.45 30.59 21.27
C ARG A 514 12.89 31.08 21.10
N GLU A 515 12.99 32.37 21.34
CA GLU A 515 14.02 33.33 20.98
C GLU A 515 15.36 33.16 21.68
N LEU A 516 16.39 33.73 21.03
CA LEU A 516 17.74 33.95 21.51
C LEU A 516 17.80 34.62 22.90
N PRO A 517 18.83 34.31 23.70
CA PRO A 517 19.37 35.27 24.66
C PRO A 517 20.61 35.95 24.09
N THR A 518 20.54 37.28 24.11
CA THR A 518 21.65 38.22 24.10
C THR A 518 22.61 37.96 25.26
N GLY A 519 23.91 38.22 25.07
CA GLY A 519 24.84 38.34 26.20
C GLY A 519 26.31 38.05 25.91
N MET A 520 27.08 39.11 25.73
CA MET A 520 28.54 39.17 25.57
C MET A 520 29.36 38.40 26.61
N GLY A 521 30.55 37.91 26.21
CA GLY A 521 31.61 37.52 27.13
C GLY A 521 32.85 36.92 26.45
N LYS A 522 33.79 37.79 26.09
CA LYS A 522 35.15 37.59 25.54
C LYS A 522 35.93 36.37 26.06
N TRP A 523 36.84 35.81 25.24
CA TRP A 523 38.28 35.68 25.54
C TRP A 523 39.11 35.59 24.24
N ASN A 524 40.13 36.47 24.19
CA ASN A 524 41.26 36.67 23.27
C ASN A 524 41.02 37.13 21.83
#